data_AF-A0A3A1XYD0-F1
#
_entry.id   AF-A0A3A1XYD0-F1
#
_cell.length_a   1.000
_cell.length_b   1.000
_cell.length_c   1.000
_cell.angle_alpha   90.00
_cell.angle_beta   90.00
_cell.angle_gamma   90.00
#
_symmetry.space_group_name_H-M   'P 1'
#
loop_
_entity.id
_entity.type
_entity.pdbx_description
1 polymer ?
#
loop_
_entity_poly.entity_id
_entity_poly.type
_entity_poly.pdbx_seq_one_letter_code
_entity_poly.pdbx_strand_id
1 'polypeptide(L)'
;MNWHKNPHEGSKHGEVNADVDINRKNKIVSIVSLAIFSAIILIASACVVALCLPMPHFVDNPNTPSSGVISSVGSTRLQTICPIRLSLPDLTQYGDSEYNESEGDLQSSARYGAFGDVYSSSLRNIRDNNDQSITLNSKSTDDDTSAFIANNNVNHDAQVLEGHLSRVGSGTGISASMVSW
;
A
#
# COMPACT_ATOMS: atom_id res chain seq x y z
N MET A 1 -18.81 20.92 124.76
CA MET A 1 -17.74 20.84 123.74
C MET A 1 -17.37 19.37 123.61
N ASN A 2 -18.05 18.65 122.73
CA ASN A 2 -17.75 18.39 121.33
C ASN A 2 -16.84 17.17 121.13
N TRP A 3 -17.46 16.16 120.55
CA TRP A 3 -17.11 14.82 120.09
C TRP A 3 -15.81 14.66 119.26
N HIS A 4 -15.18 13.46 119.26
CA HIS A 4 -15.44 12.37 118.28
C HIS A 4 -14.49 11.16 118.41
N LYS A 5 -15.01 10.00 117.98
CA LYS A 5 -14.42 8.65 117.88
C LYS A 5 -13.40 8.54 116.72
N ASN A 6 -12.35 7.72 116.94
CA ASN A 6 -11.64 6.95 115.90
C ASN A 6 -12.38 5.60 115.65
N PRO A 7 -12.07 4.75 114.65
CA PRO A 7 -10.97 4.72 113.66
C PRO A 7 -11.43 4.35 112.22
N HIS A 8 -10.53 4.09 111.27
CA HIS A 8 -10.49 2.88 110.40
C HIS A 8 -9.35 2.95 109.37
N GLU A 9 -8.49 1.92 109.39
CA GLU A 9 -7.52 1.56 108.35
C GLU A 9 -8.22 1.19 107.03
N GLY A 10 -7.57 1.52 105.91
CA GLY A 10 -7.97 1.08 104.57
C GLY A 10 -6.75 0.81 103.70
N SER A 11 -6.36 -0.47 103.63
CA SER A 11 -5.49 -1.03 102.59
C SER A 11 -6.09 -0.79 101.20
N LYS A 12 -5.26 -0.55 100.17
CA LYS A 12 -5.44 -1.19 98.85
C LYS A 12 -4.25 -0.98 97.91
N HIS A 13 -3.73 -2.12 97.48
CA HIS A 13 -2.88 -2.36 96.33
C HIS A 13 -3.31 -1.62 95.05
N GLY A 14 -2.31 -1.31 94.19
CA GLY A 14 -2.48 -1.32 92.74
C GLY A 14 -2.03 -0.07 92.00
N GLU A 15 -0.75 0.29 92.05
CA GLU A 15 -0.23 1.43 91.28
C GLU A 15 1.01 1.05 90.45
N VAL A 16 0.83 0.16 89.47
CA VAL A 16 1.79 -0.03 88.37
C VAL A 16 1.01 -0.45 87.12
N ASN A 17 0.32 0.45 86.41
CA ASN A 17 -0.22 0.16 85.06
C ASN A 17 -0.56 1.39 84.20
N ALA A 18 -0.59 2.62 84.72
CA ALA A 18 -1.05 3.77 83.93
C ALA A 18 -0.01 4.34 82.95
N ASP A 19 1.27 4.38 83.34
CA ASP A 19 2.32 5.06 82.56
C ASP A 19 2.69 4.29 81.27
N VAL A 20 2.83 2.97 81.38
CA VAL A 20 3.15 2.08 80.24
C VAL A 20 2.06 2.11 79.17
N ASP A 21 0.79 2.22 79.58
CA ASP A 21 -0.35 2.27 78.66
C ASP A 21 -0.43 3.62 77.92
N ILE A 22 -0.11 4.74 78.56
CA ILE A 22 -0.08 6.05 77.92
C ILE A 22 1.05 6.10 76.88
N ASN A 23 2.22 5.56 77.22
CA ASN A 23 3.40 5.54 76.34
C ASN A 23 3.34 4.48 75.21
N ARG A 24 2.35 3.59 75.26
CA ARG A 24 2.01 2.68 74.18
C ARG A 24 0.97 3.30 73.24
N LYS A 25 -0.03 3.98 73.80
CA LYS A 25 -1.10 4.66 73.05
C LYS A 25 -0.55 5.79 72.18
N ASN A 26 0.33 6.64 72.69
CA ASN A 26 0.97 7.72 71.93
C ASN A 26 1.88 7.21 70.77
N LYS A 27 2.59 6.08 70.95
CA LYS A 27 3.36 5.44 69.87
C LYS A 27 2.46 4.88 68.77
N ILE A 28 1.35 4.22 69.14
CA ILE A 28 0.38 3.70 68.17
C ILE A 28 -0.26 4.86 67.39
N VAL A 29 -0.62 5.95 68.06
CA VAL A 29 -1.18 7.15 67.40
C VAL A 29 -0.18 7.78 66.44
N SER A 30 1.10 7.84 66.80
CA SER A 30 2.15 8.37 65.91
C SER A 30 2.35 7.50 64.66
N ILE A 31 2.40 6.17 64.81
CA ILE A 31 2.53 5.24 63.68
C ILE A 31 1.32 5.33 62.75
N VAL A 32 0.10 5.40 63.32
CA VAL A 32 -1.13 5.54 62.54
C VAL A 32 -1.15 6.88 61.79
N SER A 33 -0.72 7.98 62.42
CA SER A 33 -0.64 9.29 61.73
C SER A 33 0.35 9.29 60.57
N LEU A 34 1.51 8.62 60.72
CA LEU A 34 2.52 8.54 59.67
C LEU A 34 2.04 7.68 58.50
N ALA A 35 1.36 6.57 58.79
CA ALA A 35 0.79 5.70 57.77
C ALA A 35 -0.30 6.41 56.95
N ILE A 36 -1.17 7.17 57.61
CA ILE A 36 -2.21 7.97 56.94
C ILE A 36 -1.57 9.04 56.05
N PHE A 37 -0.56 9.75 56.55
CA PHE A 37 0.12 10.77 55.78
C PHE A 37 0.82 10.20 54.53
N SER A 38 1.48 9.05 54.68
CA SER A 38 2.08 8.32 53.55
C SER A 38 1.04 7.85 52.53
N ALA A 39 -0.10 7.33 52.98
CA ALA A 39 -1.18 6.90 52.09
C ALA A 39 -1.77 8.07 51.28
N ILE A 40 -1.94 9.24 51.91
CA ILE A 40 -2.43 10.46 51.25
C ILE A 40 -1.47 10.90 50.15
N ILE A 41 -0.16 10.88 50.41
CA ILE A 41 0.86 11.25 49.41
C ILE A 41 0.82 10.30 48.21
N LEU A 42 0.70 8.99 48.46
CA LEU A 42 0.63 8.00 47.37
C LEU A 42 -0.61 8.21 46.50
N ILE A 43 -1.78 8.42 47.12
CA ILE A 43 -3.04 8.68 46.40
C ILE A 43 -2.94 9.98 45.58
N ALA A 44 -2.39 11.04 46.16
CA ALA A 44 -2.19 12.31 45.45
C ALA A 44 -1.25 12.14 44.25
N SER A 45 -0.13 11.43 44.42
CA SER A 45 0.81 11.16 43.32
C SER A 45 0.18 10.34 42.19
N ALA A 46 -0.63 9.32 42.52
CA ALA A 46 -1.30 8.49 41.53
C ALA A 46 -2.36 9.28 40.75
N CYS A 47 -3.12 10.15 41.42
CA CYS A 47 -4.05 11.07 40.76
C CYS A 47 -3.32 12.02 39.80
N VAL A 48 -2.18 12.57 40.20
CA VAL A 48 -1.38 13.45 39.32
C VAL A 48 -0.88 12.68 38.10
N VAL A 49 -0.39 11.45 38.26
CA VAL A 49 0.06 10.63 37.12
C VAL A 49 -1.11 10.30 36.18
N ALA A 50 -2.26 9.90 36.73
CA ALA A 50 -3.44 9.54 35.94
C ALA A 50 -4.05 10.73 35.19
N LEU A 51 -4.04 11.92 35.78
CA LEU A 51 -4.67 13.12 35.19
C LEU A 51 -3.70 13.92 34.31
N CYS A 52 -2.40 13.91 34.60
CA CYS A 52 -1.43 14.77 33.92
C CYS A 52 -0.50 14.04 32.94
N LEU A 53 -0.43 12.70 32.92
CA LEU A 53 0.42 11.97 31.99
C LEU A 53 -0.36 11.01 31.07
N PRO A 54 -1.00 11.51 30.00
CA PRO A 54 -1.02 10.73 28.78
C PRO A 54 0.42 10.75 28.24
N MET A 55 1.26 9.76 28.58
CA MET A 55 2.64 9.68 28.10
C MET A 55 2.62 9.52 26.56
N PRO A 56 2.78 10.59 25.77
CA PRO A 56 2.61 10.51 24.33
C PRO A 56 3.86 9.92 23.66
N HIS A 57 4.92 9.68 24.43
CA HIS A 57 6.19 9.13 23.98
C HIS A 57 6.27 7.61 24.06
N PHE A 58 5.28 6.94 24.67
CA PHE A 58 5.17 5.47 24.69
C PHE A 58 4.01 4.93 23.84
N VAL A 59 3.16 5.81 23.33
CA VAL A 59 2.20 5.45 22.28
C VAL A 59 2.91 5.61 20.94
N ASP A 60 2.98 4.53 20.18
CA ASP A 60 3.34 4.60 18.76
C ASP A 60 2.46 5.66 18.10
N ASN A 61 3.08 6.73 17.62
CA ASN A 61 2.39 7.83 16.96
C ASN A 61 2.00 7.35 15.55
N PRO A 62 0.72 7.04 15.27
CA PRO A 62 0.31 6.60 13.92
C PRO A 62 0.37 7.74 12.89
N ASN A 63 0.74 8.95 13.31
CA ASN A 63 0.98 10.11 12.45
C ASN A 63 2.34 10.11 11.76
N THR A 64 3.11 9.02 11.85
CA THR A 64 4.18 8.76 10.88
C THR A 64 3.53 8.15 9.64
N PRO A 65 3.74 8.70 8.43
CA PRO A 65 3.14 8.14 7.24
C PRO A 65 3.56 6.67 7.17
N SER A 66 2.57 5.79 7.08
CA SER A 66 2.74 4.35 6.93
C SER A 66 3.93 4.09 6.00
N SER A 67 4.93 3.34 6.45
CA SER A 67 6.05 2.89 5.60
C SER A 67 5.60 1.83 4.59
N GLY A 68 4.51 2.11 3.87
CA GLY A 68 4.08 1.38 2.70
C GLY A 68 4.64 2.06 1.47
N VAL A 69 5.69 1.48 0.89
CA VAL A 69 6.09 1.83 -0.47
C VAL A 69 5.09 1.18 -1.41
N ILE A 70 4.12 1.95 -1.89
CA ILE A 70 3.23 1.50 -2.96
C ILE A 70 4.02 1.61 -4.26
N SER A 71 4.60 0.48 -4.70
CA SER A 71 5.24 0.37 -5.99
C SER A 71 4.25 -0.14 -7.02
N SER A 72 3.94 0.67 -8.03
CA SER A 72 3.29 0.19 -9.25
C SER A 72 4.38 -0.37 -10.16
N VAL A 73 4.30 -1.66 -10.47
CA VAL A 73 5.18 -2.33 -11.43
C VAL A 73 4.40 -2.54 -12.73
N GLY A 74 5.02 -2.21 -13.85
CA GLY A 74 4.44 -2.39 -15.18
C GLY A 74 5.47 -2.98 -16.14
N SER A 75 4.99 -3.60 -17.22
CA SER A 75 5.90 -4.12 -18.26
C SER A 75 6.47 -2.96 -19.08
N THR A 76 7.80 -2.93 -19.20
CA THR A 76 8.50 -2.00 -20.09
C THR A 76 8.62 -2.53 -21.52
N ARG A 77 8.34 -3.81 -21.75
CA ARG A 77 8.34 -4.43 -23.09
C ARG A 77 6.92 -4.80 -23.47
N LEU A 78 6.43 -4.23 -24.56
CA LEU A 78 5.12 -4.50 -25.12
C LEU A 78 5.28 -5.11 -26.51
N GLN A 79 4.39 -6.05 -26.84
CA GLN A 79 4.39 -6.70 -28.14
C GLN A 79 2.94 -6.90 -28.61
N THR A 80 2.65 -6.50 -29.84
CA THR A 80 1.34 -6.64 -30.48
C THR A 80 1.52 -7.29 -31.85
N ILE A 81 0.62 -8.20 -32.21
CA ILE A 81 0.67 -8.93 -33.47
C ILE A 81 -0.46 -8.43 -34.38
N CYS A 82 -0.11 -8.05 -35.61
CA CYS A 82 -1.04 -7.84 -36.71
C CYS A 82 -1.02 -9.08 -37.60
N PRO A 83 -2.10 -9.90 -37.58
CA PRO A 83 -2.17 -11.08 -38.41
C PRO A 83 -2.28 -10.70 -39.89
N ILE A 84 -2.10 -11.71 -40.76
CA ILE A 84 -2.43 -11.58 -42.17
C ILE A 84 -3.93 -11.35 -42.35
N ARG A 85 -4.32 -10.82 -43.52
CA ARG A 85 -5.73 -10.74 -43.92
C ARG A 85 -6.42 -12.09 -43.76
N LEU A 86 -7.69 -12.06 -43.36
CA LEU A 86 -8.52 -13.26 -43.36
C LEU A 86 -8.95 -13.55 -44.80
N SER A 87 -8.68 -14.77 -45.25
CA SER A 87 -9.12 -15.30 -46.53
C SER A 87 -10.08 -16.46 -46.25
N LEU A 88 -11.24 -16.43 -46.89
CA LEU A 88 -12.36 -17.34 -46.62
C LEU A 88 -12.73 -18.29 -47.78
N PRO A 89 -11.99 -18.41 -48.90
CA PRO A 89 -12.48 -19.27 -49.95
C PRO A 89 -12.40 -20.71 -49.44
N ASP A 90 -13.29 -21.53 -49.94
CA ASP A 90 -13.12 -22.95 -49.80
C ASP A 90 -11.84 -23.36 -50.54
N LEU A 91 -10.74 -23.51 -49.79
CA LEU A 91 -9.48 -24.05 -50.33
C LEU A 91 -9.66 -25.50 -50.79
N THR A 92 -10.75 -26.15 -50.37
CA THR A 92 -11.12 -27.43 -50.94
C THR A 92 -11.81 -27.17 -52.28
N GLN A 93 -11.12 -27.58 -53.34
CA GLN A 93 -11.65 -27.61 -54.70
C GLN A 93 -12.79 -28.63 -54.75
N TYR A 94 -13.98 -28.22 -54.34
CA TYR A 94 -15.17 -29.05 -54.39
C TYR A 94 -15.90 -28.83 -55.72
N GLY A 95 -15.78 -29.81 -56.62
CA GLY A 95 -16.43 -29.77 -57.94
C GLY A 95 -15.48 -29.36 -59.06
N ASP A 96 -16.08 -28.90 -60.16
CA ASP A 96 -15.44 -28.38 -61.35
C ASP A 96 -14.97 -26.93 -61.14
N SER A 97 -13.87 -26.56 -61.82
CA SER A 97 -13.18 -25.28 -61.58
C SER A 97 -14.02 -24.03 -61.82
N GLU A 98 -15.15 -24.16 -62.49
CA GLU A 98 -16.09 -23.10 -62.80
C GLU A 98 -16.98 -22.68 -61.61
N TYR A 99 -17.09 -23.53 -60.57
CA TYR A 99 -17.87 -23.24 -59.35
C TYR A 99 -16.99 -23.04 -58.10
N ASN A 100 -15.67 -23.01 -58.26
CA ASN A 100 -14.79 -22.63 -57.16
C ASN A 100 -15.02 -21.17 -56.81
N GLU A 101 -15.36 -20.90 -55.55
CA GLU A 101 -15.47 -19.52 -55.08
C GLU A 101 -14.07 -18.89 -54.98
N SER A 102 -13.87 -17.77 -55.69
CA SER A 102 -12.65 -16.96 -55.63
C SER A 102 -12.75 -15.92 -54.54
N GLU A 103 -11.65 -15.65 -53.85
CA GLU A 103 -11.54 -14.58 -52.83
C GLU A 103 -11.77 -13.17 -53.39
N GLY A 104 -11.59 -12.99 -54.70
CA GLY A 104 -11.42 -11.65 -55.27
C GLY A 104 -10.05 -11.03 -54.94
N ASP A 105 -9.87 -9.75 -55.27
CA ASP A 105 -8.67 -8.98 -54.96
C ASP A 105 -8.81 -8.31 -53.59
N LEU A 106 -8.57 -9.09 -52.53
CA LEU A 106 -8.61 -8.60 -51.15
C LEU A 106 -7.33 -7.85 -50.79
N GLN A 107 -7.50 -6.65 -50.29
CA GLN A 107 -6.40 -5.79 -49.84
C GLN A 107 -6.48 -5.61 -48.32
N SER A 108 -5.32 -5.41 -47.70
CA SER A 108 -5.22 -5.21 -46.27
C SER A 108 -4.08 -4.28 -45.91
N SER A 109 -4.29 -3.52 -44.84
CA SER A 109 -3.32 -2.54 -44.36
C SER A 109 -3.34 -2.51 -42.85
N ALA A 110 -2.15 -2.41 -42.26
CA ALA A 110 -1.97 -2.23 -40.85
C ALA A 110 -1.33 -0.87 -40.56
N ARG A 111 -1.72 -0.27 -39.44
CA ARG A 111 -1.19 0.97 -38.90
C ARG A 111 -0.72 0.73 -37.47
N TYR A 112 0.47 1.22 -37.18
CA TYR A 112 1.17 1.05 -35.91
C TYR A 112 1.42 2.41 -35.30
N GLY A 113 1.33 2.50 -33.98
CA GLY A 113 1.56 3.72 -33.23
C GLY A 113 2.31 3.44 -31.93
N ALA A 114 3.27 4.29 -31.59
CA ALA A 114 3.92 4.35 -30.29
C ALA A 114 3.76 5.76 -29.70
N PHE A 115 3.41 5.82 -28.40
CA PHE A 115 2.98 7.03 -27.73
C PHE A 115 3.68 7.17 -26.37
N GLY A 116 4.00 8.41 -25.98
CA GLY A 116 4.56 8.74 -24.67
C GLY A 116 6.03 8.35 -24.51
N ASP A 117 6.39 7.85 -23.33
CA ASP A 117 7.77 7.51 -22.93
C ASP A 117 8.26 6.17 -23.55
N VAL A 118 8.19 6.05 -24.87
CA VAL A 118 8.74 4.92 -25.64
C VAL A 118 10.11 5.29 -26.19
N TYR A 119 11.15 4.56 -25.77
CA TYR A 119 12.52 4.81 -26.24
C TYR A 119 12.79 4.17 -27.61
N SER A 120 12.26 2.98 -27.84
CA SER A 120 12.39 2.30 -29.12
C SER A 120 11.13 1.53 -29.47
N SER A 121 10.70 1.63 -30.72
CA SER A 121 9.64 0.79 -31.25
C SER A 121 10.04 0.29 -32.63
N SER A 122 9.79 -1.00 -32.87
CA SER A 122 10.19 -1.69 -34.09
C SER A 122 9.07 -2.58 -34.61
N LEU A 123 9.08 -2.75 -35.93
CA LEU A 123 8.14 -3.57 -36.67
C LEU A 123 8.92 -4.67 -37.37
N ARG A 124 8.53 -5.92 -37.17
CA ARG A 124 9.17 -7.09 -37.79
C ARG A 124 8.12 -8.00 -38.43
N ASN A 125 8.44 -8.55 -39.58
CA ASN A 125 7.65 -9.60 -40.22
C ASN A 125 7.88 -10.95 -39.50
N ILE A 126 6.81 -11.71 -39.24
CA ILE A 126 6.89 -13.04 -38.59
C ILE A 126 7.59 -14.06 -39.49
N ARG A 127 7.45 -13.93 -40.82
CA ARG A 127 7.95 -14.92 -41.79
C ARG A 127 9.40 -14.68 -42.19
N ASP A 128 9.89 -13.44 -42.11
CA ASP A 128 11.27 -13.11 -42.45
C ASP A 128 12.22 -13.46 -41.31
N ASN A 129 13.00 -14.53 -41.52
CA ASN A 129 14.15 -14.87 -40.66
C ASN A 129 15.31 -13.87 -40.76
N ASN A 130 15.26 -12.89 -41.67
CA ASN A 130 16.38 -12.01 -41.99
C ASN A 130 16.43 -10.70 -41.17
N ASP A 131 15.84 -10.71 -39.97
CA ASP A 131 15.89 -9.63 -38.97
C ASP A 131 15.62 -8.21 -39.52
N GLN A 132 14.85 -8.12 -40.61
CA GLN A 132 14.46 -6.86 -41.22
C GLN A 132 13.43 -6.19 -40.32
N SER A 133 13.93 -5.43 -39.37
CA SER A 133 13.17 -4.68 -38.38
C SER A 133 13.12 -3.21 -38.79
N ILE A 134 11.93 -2.68 -39.03
CA ILE A 134 11.71 -1.27 -39.34
C ILE A 134 11.45 -0.54 -38.03
N THR A 135 12.31 0.42 -37.66
CA THR A 135 12.08 1.27 -36.49
C THR A 135 11.01 2.31 -36.80
N LEU A 136 10.03 2.50 -35.91
CA LEU A 136 9.04 3.57 -36.05
C LEU A 136 9.71 4.90 -35.69
N ASN A 137 10.07 5.67 -36.71
CA ASN A 137 10.73 6.98 -36.57
C ASN A 137 9.90 8.13 -37.18
N SER A 138 8.79 7.82 -37.85
CA SER A 138 7.96 8.85 -38.46
C SER A 138 7.08 9.50 -37.38
N LYS A 139 7.33 10.77 -37.09
CA LYS A 139 6.50 11.57 -36.18
C LYS A 139 5.14 11.80 -36.85
N SER A 140 4.06 11.70 -36.07
CA SER A 140 2.73 12.13 -36.51
C SER A 140 2.79 13.58 -37.02
N THR A 141 2.06 13.86 -38.09
CA THR A 141 2.01 15.19 -38.74
C THR A 141 1.35 16.25 -37.86
N ASP A 142 0.64 15.84 -36.80
CA ASP A 142 0.03 16.76 -35.83
C ASP A 142 1.07 17.21 -34.80
N ASP A 143 1.38 18.51 -34.81
CA ASP A 143 2.51 19.08 -34.06
C ASP A 143 2.42 18.92 -32.54
N ASP A 144 1.20 18.79 -32.00
CA ASP A 144 0.93 18.74 -30.55
C ASP A 144 1.11 17.35 -29.92
N THR A 145 1.23 16.27 -30.72
CA THR A 145 1.41 14.91 -30.19
C THR A 145 2.66 14.23 -30.74
N SER A 146 3.62 13.97 -29.85
CA SER A 146 4.79 13.13 -30.15
C SER A 146 4.38 11.66 -30.19
N ALA A 147 3.80 11.24 -31.31
CA ALA A 147 3.53 9.84 -31.61
C ALA A 147 4.40 9.39 -32.79
N PHE A 148 4.96 8.19 -32.70
CA PHE A 148 5.62 7.55 -33.82
C PHE A 148 4.64 6.62 -34.51
N ILE A 149 4.47 6.78 -35.82
CA ILE A 149 3.51 6.01 -36.61
C ILE A 149 4.24 5.23 -37.69
N ALA A 150 3.71 4.08 -38.07
CA ALA A 150 4.10 3.37 -39.29
C ALA A 150 2.89 2.73 -39.97
N ASN A 151 3.00 2.50 -41.27
CA ASN A 151 1.99 1.83 -42.08
C ASN A 151 2.66 0.73 -42.89
N ASN A 152 2.00 -0.42 -42.99
CA ASN A 152 2.49 -1.51 -43.81
C ASN A 152 1.35 -2.36 -44.36
N ASN A 153 1.59 -3.02 -45.48
CA ASN A 153 0.69 -4.01 -46.06
C ASN A 153 0.81 -5.34 -45.27
N VAL A 154 -0.32 -5.98 -44.93
CA VAL A 154 -0.39 -7.27 -44.24
C VAL A 154 -1.13 -8.34 -45.07
N ASN A 155 -1.08 -8.23 -46.41
CA ASN A 155 -1.78 -9.12 -47.34
C ASN A 155 -1.34 -10.57 -47.17
N HIS A 156 -0.04 -10.82 -47.07
CA HIS A 156 0.53 -12.17 -47.04
C HIS A 156 1.47 -12.43 -45.86
N ASP A 157 1.82 -11.36 -45.13
CA ASP A 157 2.82 -11.39 -44.07
C ASP A 157 2.30 -10.77 -42.79
N ALA A 158 2.27 -11.58 -41.73
CA ALA A 158 1.91 -11.13 -40.40
C ALA A 158 3.07 -10.33 -39.80
N GLN A 159 2.74 -9.34 -38.99
CA GLN A 159 3.72 -8.41 -38.45
C GLN A 159 3.62 -8.32 -36.94
N VAL A 160 4.75 -8.03 -36.33
CA VAL A 160 4.92 -7.86 -34.89
C VAL A 160 5.40 -6.45 -34.64
N LEU A 161 4.61 -5.70 -33.90
CA LEU A 161 5.01 -4.44 -33.30
C LEU A 161 5.61 -4.72 -31.93
N GLU A 162 6.82 -4.26 -31.71
CA GLU A 162 7.54 -4.37 -30.45
C GLU A 162 7.89 -2.96 -29.93
N GLY A 163 7.64 -2.72 -28.65
CA GLY A 163 7.86 -1.43 -28.00
C GLY A 163 8.59 -1.58 -26.69
N HIS A 164 9.65 -0.78 -26.52
CA HIS A 164 10.39 -0.66 -25.27
C HIS A 164 10.16 0.72 -24.67
N LEU A 165 9.53 0.72 -23.49
CA LEU A 165 9.14 1.88 -22.73
C LEU A 165 10.27 2.25 -21.76
N SER A 166 10.64 3.53 -21.75
CA SER A 166 11.55 4.09 -20.73
C SER A 166 10.85 4.21 -19.38
N ARG A 167 9.53 4.49 -19.41
CA ARG A 167 8.68 4.61 -18.23
C ARG A 167 7.28 4.09 -18.51
N VAL A 168 6.71 3.37 -17.55
CA VAL A 168 5.30 2.96 -17.61
C VAL A 168 4.46 4.05 -16.94
N GLY A 169 3.49 4.59 -17.66
CA GLY A 169 2.64 5.68 -17.19
C GLY A 169 1.38 5.82 -18.04
N SER A 170 0.42 6.61 -17.56
CA SER A 170 -0.80 6.92 -18.31
C SER A 170 -0.46 7.56 -19.66
N GLY A 171 -0.99 7.00 -20.75
CA GLY A 171 -0.76 7.52 -22.10
C GLY A 171 0.55 7.04 -22.76
N THR A 172 1.35 6.21 -22.09
CA THR A 172 2.51 5.56 -22.71
C THR A 172 2.16 4.15 -23.16
N GLY A 173 2.49 3.82 -24.41
CA GLY A 173 2.28 2.48 -24.92
C GLY A 173 2.41 2.37 -26.43
N ILE A 174 2.09 1.17 -26.94
CA ILE A 174 2.02 0.88 -28.36
C ILE A 174 0.61 0.44 -28.73
N SER A 175 0.20 0.71 -29.96
CA SER A 175 -1.08 0.28 -30.51
C SER A 175 -0.91 -0.11 -31.97
N ALA A 176 -1.70 -1.07 -32.42
CA ALA A 176 -1.72 -1.51 -33.80
C ALA A 176 -3.16 -1.83 -34.22
N SER A 177 -3.51 -1.47 -35.44
CA SER A 177 -4.82 -1.72 -36.04
C SER A 177 -4.63 -2.23 -37.46
N MET A 178 -5.47 -3.19 -37.87
CA MET A 178 -5.51 -3.67 -39.24
C MET A 178 -6.92 -3.54 -39.82
N VAL A 179 -6.99 -3.39 -41.14
CA VAL A 179 -8.24 -3.42 -41.91
C VAL A 179 -8.00 -4.21 -43.19
N SER A 180 -9.01 -4.97 -43.61
CA SER A 180 -9.06 -5.67 -44.89
C SER A 180 -10.34 -5.31 -45.62
N TRP A 181 -10.28 -5.19 -46.95
CA TRP A 181 -11.40 -4.85 -47.82
C TRP A 181 -11.30 -5.55 -49.17
#